data_AF-S4MY46-F1
#
_entry.id   AF-S4MY46-F1
#
_cell.length_a   1.000
_cell.length_b   1.000
_cell.length_c   1.000
_cell.angle_alpha   90.00
_cell.angle_beta   90.00
_cell.angle_gamma   90.00
#
_symmetry.space_group_name_H-M   'P 1'
#
loop_
_entity.id
_entity.type
_entity.pdbx_description
1 polymer ?
#
loop_
_entity_poly.entity_id
_entity_poly.type
_entity_poly.pdbx_seq_one_letter_code
_entity_poly.pdbx_strand_id
1 'polypeptide(L)'
;MHAKDILIDGYNRIREEVHATVEGLAPDELSARPSPDTNSIAWLVWHLTRVQDDHVADAFDLDQVWLSQDWEKRFGLGLPRHDTGYGHSPAKVAKSGSTRARC
;
A
#
# COMPACT_ATOMS: atom_id res chain seq x y z
N MET A 1 6.23 -4.72 30.16
CA MET A 1 5.91 -4.43 28.75
C MET A 1 6.08 -2.94 28.55
N HIS A 2 6.99 -2.53 27.67
CA HIS A 2 7.20 -1.13 27.32
C HIS A 2 6.20 -0.71 26.24
N ALA A 3 5.86 0.59 26.17
CA ALA A 3 4.92 1.10 25.17
C ALA A 3 5.33 0.74 23.73
N LYS A 4 6.64 0.72 23.44
CA LYS A 4 7.18 0.29 22.14
C LYS A 4 6.81 -1.15 21.78
N ASP A 5 6.70 -2.04 22.76
CA ASP A 5 6.42 -3.46 22.53
C ASP A 5 4.98 -3.64 22.02
N ILE A 6 4.04 -2.81 22.50
CA ILE A 6 2.64 -2.79 22.05
C ILE A 6 2.55 -2.29 20.59
N LEU A 7 3.32 -1.26 20.24
CA LEU A 7 3.35 -0.74 18.87
C LEU A 7 3.95 -1.78 17.91
N ILE A 8 5.04 -2.44 18.31
CA ILE A 8 5.67 -3.50 17.51
C ILE A 8 4.69 -4.67 17.30
N ASP A 9 4.00 -5.11 18.34
CA ASP A 9 2.96 -6.14 18.23
C ASP A 9 1.84 -5.73 17.26
N GLY A 10 1.31 -4.51 17.41
CA GLY A 10 0.27 -3.99 16.53
C GLY A 10 0.67 -3.97 15.05
N TYR A 11 1.87 -3.48 14.73
CA TYR A 11 2.36 -3.46 13.35
C TYR A 11 2.67 -4.87 12.81
N ASN A 12 3.12 -5.80 13.64
CA ASN A 12 3.31 -7.19 13.23
C ASN A 12 1.97 -7.86 12.86
N ARG A 13 0.92 -7.63 13.64
CA ARG A 13 -0.42 -8.14 13.34
C ARG A 13 -0.96 -7.58 12.02
N ILE A 14 -0.76 -6.29 11.74
CA ILE A 14 -1.13 -5.72 10.43
C ILE A 14 -0.43 -6.48 9.29
N ARG A 15 0.87 -6.77 9.44
CA ARG A 15 1.63 -7.54 8.44
C ARG A 15 1.04 -8.94 8.25
N GLU A 16 0.76 -9.64 9.33
CA GLU A 16 0.15 -10.98 9.31
C GLU A 16 -1.21 -10.97 8.60
N GLU A 17 -2.09 -10.05 8.95
CA GLU A 17 -3.43 -9.93 8.34
C GLU A 17 -3.38 -9.58 6.85
N VAL A 18 -2.44 -8.70 6.44
CA VAL A 18 -2.23 -8.41 5.00
C VAL A 18 -1.85 -9.68 4.25
N HIS A 19 -0.89 -10.46 4.77
CA HIS A 19 -0.47 -11.70 4.12
C HIS A 19 -1.60 -12.74 4.07
N ALA A 20 -2.34 -12.92 5.17
CA ALA A 20 -3.48 -13.83 5.21
C ALA A 20 -4.60 -13.41 4.25
N THR A 21 -4.87 -12.10 4.14
CA THR A 21 -5.93 -11.56 3.27
C THR A 21 -5.64 -11.78 1.79
N VAL A 22 -4.37 -11.68 1.38
CA VAL A 22 -3.97 -11.84 -0.03
C VAL A 22 -3.56 -13.26 -0.39
N GLU A 23 -3.54 -14.17 0.57
CA GLU A 23 -3.12 -15.55 0.37
C GLU A 23 -4.05 -16.25 -0.63
N GLY A 24 -3.45 -16.86 -1.66
CA GLY A 24 -4.17 -17.61 -2.68
C GLY A 24 -4.90 -16.78 -3.74
N LEU A 25 -4.90 -15.45 -3.65
CA LEU A 25 -5.53 -14.58 -4.64
C LEU A 25 -4.66 -14.43 -5.90
N ALA A 26 -5.28 -14.60 -7.07
CA ALA A 26 -4.67 -14.32 -8.34
C ALA A 26 -4.52 -12.80 -8.58
N PRO A 27 -3.58 -12.36 -9.45
CA PRO A 27 -3.40 -10.93 -9.76
C PRO A 27 -4.68 -10.22 -10.25
N ASP A 28 -5.52 -10.92 -11.02
CA ASP A 28 -6.79 -10.38 -11.52
C ASP A 28 -7.81 -10.19 -10.38
N GLU A 29 -7.79 -11.07 -9.37
CA GLU A 29 -8.64 -10.96 -8.18
C GLU A 29 -8.16 -9.81 -7.27
N LEU A 30 -6.84 -9.64 -7.12
CA LEU A 30 -6.26 -8.52 -6.39
C LEU A 30 -6.61 -7.17 -7.04
N SER A 31 -6.72 -7.15 -8.36
CA SER A 31 -7.03 -5.95 -9.15
C SER A 31 -8.53 -5.73 -9.37
N ALA A 32 -9.36 -6.71 -9.03
CA ALA A 32 -10.79 -6.65 -9.25
C ALA A 32 -11.45 -5.52 -8.44
N ARG A 33 -12.45 -4.90 -9.05
CA ARG A 33 -13.30 -3.87 -8.43
C ARG A 33 -14.76 -4.33 -8.54
N PRO A 34 -15.36 -4.85 -7.46
CA PRO A 34 -16.74 -5.34 -7.48
C PRO A 34 -17.77 -4.29 -7.93
N SER A 35 -17.49 -3.01 -7.70
CA SER A 35 -18.26 -1.88 -8.26
C SER A 35 -17.35 -0.70 -8.63
N PRO A 36 -17.83 0.25 -9.47
CA PRO A 36 -17.05 1.42 -9.88
C PRO A 36 -16.58 2.31 -8.74
N ASP A 37 -17.16 2.21 -7.54
CA ASP A 37 -16.83 3.00 -6.36
C ASP A 37 -16.00 2.23 -5.32
N THR A 38 -15.76 0.93 -5.55
CA THR A 38 -14.93 0.10 -4.65
C THR A 38 -13.45 0.24 -4.99
N ASN A 39 -12.60 0.17 -3.97
CA ASN A 39 -11.18 0.01 -4.15
C ASN A 39 -10.84 -1.47 -4.39
N SER A 40 -9.84 -1.74 -5.22
CA SER A 40 -9.31 -3.10 -5.35
C SER A 40 -8.47 -3.47 -4.12
N ILE A 41 -8.29 -4.77 -3.90
CA ILE A 41 -7.46 -5.27 -2.79
C ILE A 41 -6.02 -4.76 -2.94
N ALA A 42 -5.48 -4.80 -4.16
CA ALA A 42 -4.15 -4.27 -4.46
C ALA A 42 -4.01 -2.79 -4.09
N TRP A 43 -5.03 -1.97 -4.38
CA TRP A 43 -5.00 -0.56 -4.01
C TRP A 43 -5.05 -0.37 -2.49
N LEU A 44 -5.88 -1.14 -1.78
CA LEU A 44 -6.01 -1.06 -0.32
C LEU A 44 -4.70 -1.42 0.39
N VAL A 45 -4.02 -2.48 -0.05
CA VAL A 45 -2.73 -2.90 0.52
C VAL A 45 -1.63 -1.88 0.20
N TRP A 46 -1.58 -1.38 -1.04
CA TRP A 46 -0.66 -0.30 -1.41
C TRP A 46 -0.91 0.97 -0.58
N HIS A 47 -2.16 1.41 -0.46
CA HIS A 47 -2.54 2.59 0.31
C HIS A 47 -2.15 2.45 1.79
N LEU A 48 -2.49 1.32 2.41
CA LEU A 48 -2.13 1.00 3.80
C LEU A 48 -0.62 1.10 4.02
N THR A 49 0.17 0.46 3.16
CA THR A 49 1.63 0.42 3.30
C THR A 49 2.28 1.77 3.00
N ARG A 50 1.73 2.56 2.07
CA ARG A 50 2.17 3.94 1.82
C ARG A 50 1.91 4.86 3.00
N VAL A 51 0.73 4.80 3.61
CA VAL A 51 0.41 5.61 4.80
C VAL A 51 1.29 5.23 5.98
N GLN A 52 1.53 3.94 6.20
CA GLN A 52 2.43 3.48 7.26
C GLN A 52 3.87 3.97 7.04
N ASP A 53 4.41 3.83 5.83
CA ASP A 53 5.77 4.28 5.49
C ASP A 53 5.90 5.81 5.63
N ASP A 54 4.96 6.57 5.07
CA ASP A 54 4.92 8.03 5.11
C ASP A 54 4.89 8.57 6.55
N HIS A 55 3.97 8.08 7.38
CA HIS A 55 3.81 8.58 8.75
C HIS A 55 4.92 8.14 9.70
N VAL A 56 5.43 6.90 9.56
CA VAL A 56 6.55 6.44 10.40
C VAL A 56 7.83 7.18 10.01
N ALA A 57 8.05 7.42 8.72
CA ALA A 57 9.19 8.21 8.26
C ALA A 57 9.16 9.63 8.84
N ASP A 58 8.02 10.33 8.73
CA ASP A 58 7.85 11.69 9.25
C ASP A 58 8.03 11.76 10.78
N ALA A 59 7.40 10.84 11.53
CA ALA A 59 7.45 10.85 12.99
C ALA A 59 8.86 10.65 13.58
N PHE A 60 9.79 10.07 12.81
CA PHE A 60 11.14 9.73 13.25
C PHE A 60 12.25 10.39 12.42
N ASP A 61 11.91 11.36 11.55
CA ASP A 61 12.86 12.06 10.66
C ASP A 61 13.70 11.08 9.80
N LEU A 62 13.03 10.09 9.22
CA LEU A 62 13.62 9.08 8.35
C LEU A 62 13.22 9.31 6.89
N ASP A 63 14.03 8.77 5.97
CA ASP A 63 13.62 8.64 4.57
C ASP A 63 12.55 7.56 4.42
N GLN A 64 11.47 7.86 3.69
CA GLN A 64 10.46 6.87 3.29
C GLN A 64 11.13 5.72 2.52
N VAL A 65 10.82 4.48 2.91
CA VAL A 65 11.29 3.26 2.23
C VAL A 65 10.85 3.27 0.76
N TRP A 66 9.66 3.79 0.49
CA TRP A 66 9.10 3.94 -0.86
C TRP A 66 10.05 4.64 -1.84
N LEU A 67 10.79 5.64 -1.35
CA LEU A 67 11.73 6.43 -2.14
C LEU A 67 13.16 5.94 -2.02
N SER A 68 13.61 5.64 -0.79
CA SER A 68 15.00 5.24 -0.53
C SER A 68 15.34 3.86 -1.12
N GLN A 69 14.34 3.01 -1.36
CA GLN A 69 14.51 1.69 -1.99
C GLN A 69 13.90 1.58 -3.40
N ASP A 70 13.62 2.73 -4.04
CA ASP A 70 13.11 2.81 -5.43
C ASP A 70 11.78 2.06 -5.69
N TRP A 71 10.97 1.80 -4.67
CA TRP A 71 9.66 1.16 -4.85
C TRP A 71 8.74 1.98 -5.74
N GLU A 72 8.80 3.31 -5.65
CA GLU A 72 8.09 4.23 -6.55
C GLU A 72 8.32 3.90 -8.03
N LYS A 73 9.59 3.67 -8.40
CA LYS A 73 9.97 3.32 -9.77
C LYS A 73 9.56 1.90 -10.14
N ARG A 74 9.69 0.95 -9.20
CA ARG A 74 9.32 -0.46 -9.42
C ARG A 74 7.82 -0.63 -9.66
N PHE A 75 7.00 0.09 -8.90
CA PHE A 75 5.54 0.08 -9.05
C PHE A 75 5.08 0.89 -10.26
N GLY A 76 5.78 1.97 -10.63
CA GLY A 76 5.57 2.68 -11.90
C GLY A 76 4.13 3.19 -12.11
N LEU A 77 3.44 3.62 -11.06
CA LEU A 77 2.01 3.96 -11.09
C LEU A 77 1.68 5.26 -11.82
N GLY A 78 2.68 6.08 -12.18
CA GLY A 78 2.48 7.39 -12.79
C GLY A 78 1.80 8.40 -11.85
N LEU A 79 1.90 8.19 -10.54
CA LEU A 79 1.42 9.09 -9.49
C LEU A 79 2.56 10.02 -9.03
N PRO A 80 2.25 11.15 -8.36
CA PRO A 80 3.24 11.92 -7.65
C PRO A 80 4.08 11.04 -6.72
N ARG A 81 5.37 11.32 -6.58
CA ARG A 81 6.33 10.42 -5.90
C ARG A 81 5.98 10.16 -4.42
N HIS A 82 5.32 11.10 -3.76
CA HIS A 82 4.86 11.00 -2.36
C HIS A 82 3.37 10.64 -2.25
N ASP A 83 2.68 10.30 -3.34
CA ASP A 83 1.27 9.96 -3.28
C ASP A 83 1.05 8.74 -2.37
N THR A 84 0.10 8.87 -1.44
CA THR A 84 -0.29 7.81 -0.51
C THR A 84 -1.62 7.19 -0.88
N GLY A 85 -2.36 7.73 -1.85
CA GLY A 85 -3.74 7.34 -2.17
C GLY A 85 -4.80 8.20 -1.47
N TYR A 86 -4.42 9.04 -0.50
CA TYR A 86 -5.38 9.87 0.22
C TYR A 86 -6.12 10.83 -0.74
N GLY A 87 -7.45 10.84 -0.66
CA GLY A 87 -8.30 11.66 -1.54
C GLY A 87 -8.36 11.18 -3.00
N HIS A 88 -7.92 9.96 -3.31
CA HIS A 88 -8.13 9.39 -4.64
C HIS A 88 -9.62 9.21 -4.92
N SER A 89 -10.07 9.74 -6.07
CA SER A 89 -11.42 9.45 -6.58
C SER A 89 -11.46 8.03 -7.17
N PRO A 90 -12.65 7.45 -7.37
CA PRO A 90 -12.76 6.12 -7.99
C PRO A 90 -12.10 6.02 -9.37
N ALA A 91 -12.06 7.14 -10.12
CA ALA A 91 -11.37 7.22 -11.39
C ALA A 91 -9.82 7.24 -11.26
N LYS A 92 -9.27 7.78 -10.16
CA LYS A 92 -7.83 7.70 -9.86
C LYS A 92 -7.46 6.29 -9.43
N VAL A 93 -8.27 5.66 -8.56
CA VAL A 93 -8.11 4.27 -8.14
C VAL A 93 -8.09 3.31 -9.32
N ALA A 94 -8.98 3.52 -10.30
CA ALA A 94 -9.03 2.72 -11.53
C ALA A 94 -7.71 2.77 -12.33
N LYS A 95 -7.00 3.90 -12.31
CA LYS A 95 -5.76 4.09 -13.08
C LYS A 95 -4.55 3.40 -12.44
N SER A 96 -4.53 3.30 -11.11
CA SER A 96 -3.45 2.65 -10.35
C SER A 96 -3.42 1.12 -10.45
N GLY A 97 -4.48 0.46 -10.94
CA GLY A 97 -4.53 -1.00 -11.11
C GLY A 97 -3.93 -1.55 -12.41
N SER A 98 -3.39 -0.68 -13.28
CA SER A 98 -2.96 -1.07 -14.64
C SER A 98 -1.52 -1.59 -14.74
N THR A 99 -0.81 -1.78 -13.62
CA THR A 99 0.59 -2.21 -13.68
C THR A 99 0.65 -3.69 -14.03
N ARG A 100 0.91 -4.00 -15.30
CA ARG A 100 1.52 -5.28 -15.69
C ARG A 100 2.87 -5.37 -14.99
N ALA A 101 2.88 -5.92 -13.78
CA ALA A 101 4.10 -6.45 -13.19
C ALA A 101 4.57 -7.58 -14.11
N ARG A 102 5.54 -7.26 -14.97
CA ARG A 102 6.27 -8.28 -15.72
C ARG A 102 7.31 -8.85 -14.77
N CYS A 103 7.08 -10.11 -14.40
CA CYS A 103 7.99 -11.08 -13.78
C CYS A 103 8.48 -10.76 -12.36
#